data_AF-A0A7G6XAM9-F1
#
_entry.id   AF-A0A7G6XAM9-F1
#
_cell.length_a   1.000
_cell.length_b   1.000
_cell.length_c   1.000
_cell.angle_alpha   90.00
_cell.angle_beta   90.00
_cell.angle_gamma   90.00
#
_symmetry.space_group_name_H-M   'P 1'
#
loop_
_entity.id
_entity.type
_entity.pdbx_description
1 polymer ?
#
loop_
_entity_poly.entity_id
_entity_poly.type
_entity_poly.pdbx_seq_one_letter_code
_entity_poly.pdbx_strand_id
1 'polypeptide(L)' 'MLCPLPVIKLAQALPGVEVGDTITVLADDPAAAIDIPAWCRMRSQELVSATDEQYVVRRLS' A
#
# COMPACT_ATOMS: atom_id res chain seq x y z
N MET A 1 -5.45 7.42 -17.01
CA MET A 1 -4.48 6.66 -16.19
C MET A 1 -5.30 5.96 -15.13
N LEU A 2 -5.52 4.66 -15.28
CA LEU A 2 -6.39 3.88 -14.39
C LEU A 2 -5.64 3.65 -13.07
N CYS A 3 -6.23 4.03 -11.95
CA CYS A 3 -5.70 3.65 -10.65
C CYS A 3 -5.67 2.11 -10.57
N PRO A 4 -4.54 1.49 -10.26
CA PRO A 4 -4.44 0.04 -10.17
C PRO A 4 -5.27 -0.48 -9.00
N LEU A 5 -5.92 -1.62 -9.21
CA LEU A 5 -6.81 -2.24 -8.24
C LEU A 5 -6.16 -2.47 -6.84
N PRO A 6 -4.87 -2.84 -6.72
CA PRO A 6 -4.21 -3.00 -5.43
C PRO A 6 -4.21 -1.72 -4.57
N VAL A 7 -3.93 -0.57 -5.17
CA VAL A 7 -3.89 0.71 -4.46
C VAL A 7 -5.28 1.15 -4.01
N ILE A 8 -6.31 0.88 -4.81
CA ILE A 8 -7.70 1.15 -4.44
C ILE A 8 -8.09 0.32 -3.21
N LYS A 9 -7.79 -0.98 -3.22
CA LYS A 9 -8.05 -1.88 -2.09
C LYS A 9 -7.29 -1.47 -0.84
N LEU A 10 -6.00 -1.12 -0.98
CA LEU A 10 -5.19 -0.58 0.11
C LEU A 10 -5.82 0.68 0.71
N ALA A 11 -6.22 1.64 -0.14
CA ALA A 11 -6.83 2.89 0.31
C ALA A 11 -8.18 2.69 1.02
N GLN A 12 -8.95 1.67 0.61
CA GLN A 12 -10.20 1.30 1.27
C GLN A 12 -9.98 0.58 2.61
N ALA A 13 -8.92 -0.21 2.73
CA ALA A 13 -8.62 -0.98 3.93
C ALA A 13 -7.87 -0.17 5.01
N LEU A 14 -7.01 0.78 4.61
CA LEU A 14 -6.16 1.56 5.53
C LEU A 14 -6.93 2.24 6.68
N PRO A 15 -8.14 2.83 6.50
CA PRO A 15 -8.87 3.45 7.60
C PRO A 15 -9.24 2.50 8.74
N GLY A 16 -9.32 1.19 8.47
CA GLY A 16 -9.58 0.16 9.49
C GLY A 16 -8.35 -0.33 10.25
N VAL A 17 -7.15 0.15 9.89
CA VAL A 17 -5.87 -0.18 10.54
C VAL A 17 -5.55 0.91 11.56
N GLU A 18 -5.10 0.56 12.77
CA GLU A 18 -4.72 1.58 13.75
C GLU A 18 -3.47 2.35 13.32
N VAL A 19 -3.31 3.58 13.81
CA VAL A 19 -2.09 4.35 13.55
C VAL A 19 -0.91 3.68 14.28
N GLY A 20 0.16 3.41 13.56
CA GLY A 20 1.31 2.64 14.03
C GLY A 20 1.29 1.18 13.58
N ASP A 21 0.13 0.65 13.21
CA ASP A 21 -0.02 -0.72 12.71
C ASP A 21 0.33 -0.85 11.23
N THR A 22 0.46 -2.10 10.78
CA THR A 22 0.81 -2.44 9.41
C THR A 22 -0.31 -3.20 8.70
N ILE A 23 -0.43 -2.94 7.40
CA ILE A 23 -1.27 -3.70 6.49
C ILE A 23 -0.41 -4.35 5.42
N THR A 24 -0.68 -5.62 5.13
CA THR A 24 -0.03 -6.36 4.07
C THR A 24 -0.92 -6.37 2.83
N VAL A 25 -0.36 -5.92 1.71
CA VAL A 25 -0.99 -5.96 0.39
C VAL A 25 -0.35 -7.09 -0.40
N LEU A 26 -1.16 -8.04 -0.83
CA LEU A 26 -0.75 -9.07 -1.78
C LEU A 26 -1.18 -8.63 -3.17
N ALA A 27 -0.23 -8.55 -4.10
CA ALA A 27 -0.48 -8.14 -5.47
C ALA A 27 0.46 -8.89 -6.42
N ASP A 28 -0.12 -9.55 -7.41
CA ASP A 28 0.55 -10.23 -8.53
C ASP A 28 0.73 -9.30 -9.75
N ASP A 29 0.22 -8.07 -9.66
CA ASP A 29 0.33 -7.05 -10.69
C ASP A 29 1.70 -6.37 -10.64
N PRO A 30 2.50 -6.41 -11.73
CA PRO A 30 3.80 -5.72 -11.77
C PRO A 30 3.69 -4.20 -11.55
N ALA A 31 2.54 -3.59 -11.81
CA ALA A 31 2.31 -2.17 -11.55
C ALA A 31 2.34 -1.85 -10.04
N ALA A 32 1.97 -2.80 -9.17
CA ALA A 32 1.95 -2.62 -7.72
C ALA A 32 3.33 -2.22 -7.15
N ALA A 33 4.42 -2.71 -7.77
CA ALA A 33 5.78 -2.37 -7.41
C ALA A 33 6.10 -0.89 -7.55
N ILE A 34 5.39 -0.17 -8.43
CA ILE A 34 5.56 1.27 -8.66
C ILE A 34 4.49 2.05 -7.90
N ASP A 35 3.25 1.58 -7.95
CA ASP A 35 2.10 2.33 -7.46
C ASP A 35 1.95 2.33 -5.94
N ILE A 36 2.30 1.24 -5.25
CA ILE A 36 2.24 1.17 -3.78
C ILE A 36 3.26 2.14 -3.14
N PRO A 37 4.55 2.14 -3.52
CA PRO A 37 5.49 3.13 -3.01
C PRO A 37 5.07 4.58 -3.34
N ALA A 38 4.56 4.82 -4.54
CA ALA A 38 4.07 6.14 -4.94
C ALA A 38 2.89 6.59 -4.06
N TRP A 39 1.92 5.70 -3.84
CA TRP A 39 0.77 5.98 -2.98
C TRP A 39 1.18 6.25 -1.52
N CYS A 40 2.12 5.47 -0.98
CA CYS A 40 2.64 5.68 0.38
C CYS A 40 3.22 7.09 0.52
N ARG A 41 4.03 7.54 -0.44
CA ARG A 41 4.58 8.90 -0.48
C ARG A 41 3.50 9.97 -0.57
N MET A 42 2.49 9.77 -1.40
CA MET A 42 1.39 10.73 -1.58
C MET A 42 0.47 10.84 -0.37
N ARG A 43 0.29 9.75 0.39
CA ARG A 43 -0.61 9.68 1.55
C ARG A 43 0.12 9.81 2.89
N SER A 44 1.41 10.12 2.88
CA SER A 44 2.25 10.19 4.08
C SER A 44 2.21 8.91 4.91
N GLN A 45 2.18 7.76 4.23
CA GLN A 45 2.28 6.43 4.83
C GLN A 45 3.66 5.86 4.58
N GLU A 46 4.05 4.85 5.34
CA GLU A 46 5.38 4.26 5.24
C GLU A 46 5.33 2.87 4.59
N LEU A 47 6.14 2.66 3.57
CA LEU A 47 6.38 1.32 3.03
C LEU A 47 7.49 0.65 3.84
N VAL A 48 7.14 -0.36 4.63
CA VAL A 48 8.06 -1.09 5.51
C VAL A 48 8.83 -2.16 4.73
N SER A 49 8.15 -2.86 3.83
CA SER A 49 8.74 -3.93 3.01
C SER A 49 8.03 -4.03 1.66
N ALA A 50 8.79 -4.36 0.63
CA ALA A 50 8.29 -4.68 -0.71
C ALA A 50 9.09 -5.87 -1.25
N THR A 51 8.42 -6.99 -1.37
CA THR A 51 8.92 -8.25 -1.94
C THR A 51 7.98 -8.67 -3.07
N ASP A 52 8.43 -9.51 -4.00
CA ASP A 52 7.79 -9.83 -5.29
C ASP A 52 6.28 -9.57 -5.35
N GLU A 53 5.48 -10.25 -4.52
CA GLU A 53 4.02 -10.10 -4.50
C GLU A 53 3.46 -9.56 -3.18
N GLN A 54 4.31 -9.12 -2.26
CA GLN A 54 3.93 -8.73 -0.90
C GLN A 54 4.52 -7.36 -0.52
N TYR A 55 3.64 -6.44 -0.14
CA TYR A 55 3.97 -5.09 0.29
C TYR A 55 3.42 -4.82 1.70
N VAL A 56 4.29 -4.44 2.62
CA VAL A 56 3.91 -4.12 4.00
C VAL A 56 3.92 -2.61 4.16
N VAL A 57 2.76 -2.03 4.45
CA VAL A 57 2.57 -0.58 4.62
C VAL A 57 2.21 -0.30 6.07
N ARG A 58 2.92 0.61 6.72
CA ARG A 58 2.61 1.10 8.06
C ARG A 58 1.78 2.38 7.98
N ARG A 59 0.69 2.40 8.75
CA ARG A 59 -0.15 3.59 8.87
C ARG A 59 0.51 4.59 9.81
N LEU A 60 0.71 5.82 9.36
CA LEU A 60 1.31 6.90 10.17
C LEU A 60 0.29 7.95 10.64
N SER A 61 -0.91 8.01 10.05
CA SER A 61 -1.97 8.98 10.35
C SER A 61 -3.35 8.41 10.10
#